data_AF-A0AAV9E8N8-F1
#
_entry.id   AF-A0AAV9E8N8-F1
#
_cell.length_a   1.000
_cell.length_b   1.000
_cell.length_c   1.000
_cell.angle_alpha   90.00
_cell.angle_beta   90.00
_cell.angle_gamma   90.00
#
_symmetry.space_group_name_H-M   'P 1'
#
loop_
_entity.id
_entity.type
_entity.pdbx_description
1 polymer ?
#
loop_
_entity_poly.entity_id
_entity_poly.type
_entity_poly.pdbx_seq_one_letter_code
_entity_poly.pdbx_strand_id
1 'polypeptide(L)'
;MALSRSPTVEIHSSVTNVGDSPAPIVAYFSSRGPSSVSPDILKPDVSAPGVNILAAWSPKSPPSLLPIDRRSTNWNFESGTSMSCPHVSGIVALLRSAHPNWSPAAIKSALMTTAYTRDTSLDHILAGGTLKPVDPFDIGAGHVCPLSAIDPGLVYDMDGRDYVLFLCSLGYTQPQIKAMVMPSPSIDTRCVDRWTVSDLNYPAIVVSDLRSTVSVSRTLRNVGQAVSVYFLASIVEPEGVRVTVWPRVLVYTHHRNHASFYVTVAPVKRSRGRYGFGEIVWSDGLHSVKSPVIVRVNDVVRHTEVFASSLNQENNDEEDE
;
A
#
# COMPACT_ATOMS: atom_id res chain seq x y z
N MET A 1 -14.28 -15.29 -52.79
CA MET A 1 -12.95 -15.06 -52.20
C MET A 1 -12.14 -16.34 -52.31
N ALA A 2 -11.09 -16.35 -53.15
CA ALA A 2 -10.23 -17.52 -53.29
C ALA A 2 -9.31 -17.60 -52.06
N LEU A 3 -9.46 -18.67 -51.26
CA LEU A 3 -8.54 -18.99 -50.17
C LEU A 3 -7.15 -19.26 -50.78
N SER A 4 -6.13 -18.51 -50.35
CA SER A 4 -4.74 -18.75 -50.74
C SER A 4 -4.32 -20.15 -50.32
N ARG A 5 -3.85 -20.97 -51.28
CA ARG A 5 -3.44 -22.37 -51.05
C ARG A 5 -2.06 -22.49 -50.38
N SER A 6 -1.34 -21.39 -50.18
CA SER A 6 -0.01 -21.37 -49.56
C SER A 6 0.22 -20.04 -48.84
N PRO A 7 -0.34 -19.83 -47.64
CA PRO A 7 -0.06 -18.62 -46.88
C PRO A 7 1.43 -18.55 -46.50
N THR A 8 2.06 -17.41 -46.74
CA THR A 8 3.43 -17.09 -46.30
C THR A 8 3.37 -16.09 -45.15
N VAL A 9 4.25 -16.24 -44.16
CA VAL A 9 4.40 -15.33 -43.02
C VAL A 9 5.85 -14.85 -42.97
N GLU A 10 6.05 -13.55 -42.76
CA GLU A 10 7.36 -12.93 -42.54
C GLU A 10 7.43 -12.40 -41.10
N ILE A 11 8.53 -12.68 -40.40
CA ILE A 11 8.78 -12.21 -39.03
C ILE A 11 9.99 -11.29 -39.07
N HIS A 12 9.77 -10.01 -38.80
CA HIS A 12 10.85 -9.00 -38.74
C HIS A 12 11.49 -8.96 -37.35
N SER A 13 12.62 -8.26 -37.26
CA SER A 13 13.25 -7.94 -35.98
C SER A 13 12.34 -7.09 -35.10
N SER A 14 12.42 -7.28 -33.78
CA SER A 14 11.67 -6.47 -32.81
C SER A 14 11.98 -5.00 -32.94
N VAL A 15 10.95 -4.16 -32.81
CA VAL A 15 11.04 -2.70 -32.80
C VAL A 15 10.57 -2.16 -31.44
N THR A 16 11.19 -1.09 -30.97
CA THR A 16 10.77 -0.40 -29.74
C THR A 16 9.83 0.74 -30.11
N ASN A 17 8.61 0.70 -29.57
CA ASN A 17 7.68 1.81 -29.64
C ASN A 17 7.77 2.62 -28.34
N VAL A 18 7.98 3.92 -28.46
CA VAL A 18 8.06 4.85 -27.31
C VAL A 18 6.79 5.67 -27.27
N GLY A 19 6.22 5.82 -26.08
CA GLY A 19 4.98 6.57 -25.87
C GLY A 19 3.70 5.73 -26.00
N ASP A 20 3.80 4.40 -25.92
CA ASP A 20 2.63 3.53 -25.83
C ASP A 20 1.78 3.91 -24.60
N SER A 21 0.47 4.03 -24.82
CA SER A 21 -0.53 4.36 -23.80
C SER A 21 -1.58 3.25 -23.75
N PRO A 22 -2.06 2.83 -22.57
CA PRO A 22 -1.74 3.39 -21.26
C PRO A 22 -0.42 2.89 -20.66
N ALA A 23 0.30 3.77 -19.97
CA ALA A 23 1.44 3.42 -19.13
C ALA A 23 1.45 4.27 -17.83
N PRO A 24 1.81 3.70 -16.67
CA PRO A 24 2.16 2.30 -16.44
C PRO A 24 0.94 1.38 -16.41
N ILE A 25 1.18 0.08 -16.55
CA ILE A 25 0.22 -1.01 -16.31
C ILE A 25 0.90 -1.98 -15.34
N VAL A 26 0.16 -2.48 -14.34
CA VAL A 26 0.72 -3.49 -13.43
C VAL A 26 0.93 -4.79 -14.16
N ALA A 27 2.12 -5.38 -14.08
CA ALA A 27 2.40 -6.65 -14.72
C ALA A 27 1.45 -7.76 -14.20
N TYR A 28 1.00 -8.63 -15.11
CA TYR A 28 0.10 -9.74 -14.76
C TYR A 28 0.72 -10.70 -13.73
N PHE A 29 2.05 -10.82 -13.72
CA PHE A 29 2.80 -11.67 -12.80
C PHE A 29 3.12 -10.99 -11.45
N SER A 30 2.84 -9.69 -11.30
CA SER A 30 3.12 -8.98 -10.05
C SER A 30 2.23 -9.52 -8.94
N SER A 31 2.83 -9.95 -7.82
CA SER A 31 2.10 -10.43 -6.65
C SER A 31 1.18 -9.35 -6.08
N ARG A 32 0.01 -9.76 -5.62
CA ARG A 32 -1.03 -8.88 -5.08
C ARG A 32 -1.21 -9.10 -3.58
N GLY A 33 -1.67 -8.06 -2.88
CA GLY A 33 -2.09 -8.15 -1.48
C GLY A 33 -3.47 -8.83 -1.30
N PRO A 34 -4.00 -8.86 -0.07
CA PRO A 34 -3.38 -8.38 1.17
C PRO A 34 -2.22 -9.26 1.65
N SER A 35 -1.43 -8.76 2.60
CA SER A 35 -0.40 -9.56 3.28
C SER A 35 -1.04 -10.68 4.09
N SER A 36 -0.57 -11.92 3.92
CA SER A 36 -1.01 -13.07 4.73
C SER A 36 -0.47 -13.04 6.17
N VAL A 37 0.62 -12.31 6.41
CA VAL A 37 1.27 -12.20 7.72
C VAL A 37 0.61 -11.14 8.58
N SER A 38 0.25 -10.00 7.97
CA SER A 38 -0.39 -8.89 8.67
C SER A 38 -1.36 -8.19 7.70
N PRO A 39 -2.61 -8.66 7.62
CA PRO A 39 -3.61 -8.11 6.69
C PRO A 39 -3.93 -6.62 6.92
N ASP A 40 -3.67 -6.10 8.13
CA ASP A 40 -3.84 -4.69 8.48
C ASP A 40 -2.66 -3.79 8.05
N ILE A 41 -1.65 -4.35 7.38
CA ILE A 41 -0.55 -3.60 6.75
C ILE A 41 -0.62 -3.77 5.23
N LEU A 42 -0.80 -2.65 4.53
CA LEU A 42 -0.87 -2.62 3.07
C LEU A 42 0.39 -3.21 2.44
N LYS A 43 0.18 -4.17 1.52
CA LYS A 43 1.18 -4.69 0.59
C LYS A 43 0.60 -4.87 -0.82
N PRO A 44 1.36 -4.59 -1.89
CA PRO A 44 2.72 -3.98 -1.88
C PRO A 44 2.70 -2.52 -1.39
N ASP A 45 3.87 -1.89 -1.21
CA ASP A 45 3.95 -0.50 -0.72
C ASP A 45 3.80 0.53 -1.83
N VAL A 46 4.49 0.29 -2.95
CA VAL A 46 4.52 1.11 -4.17
C VAL A 46 4.80 0.21 -5.37
N SER A 47 4.56 0.72 -6.58
CA SER A 47 4.95 0.10 -7.85
C SER A 47 6.04 0.91 -8.56
N ALA A 48 6.85 0.24 -9.38
CA ALA A 48 7.94 0.84 -10.16
C ALA A 48 8.21 0.03 -11.45
N PRO A 49 8.90 0.59 -12.45
CA PRO A 49 9.15 -0.09 -13.73
C PRO A 49 9.86 -1.43 -13.56
N GLY A 50 9.28 -2.50 -14.10
CA GLY A 50 9.83 -3.85 -13.97
C GLY A 50 9.54 -4.78 -15.14
N VAL A 51 9.04 -4.27 -16.26
CA VAL A 51 8.77 -5.05 -17.48
C VAL A 51 9.67 -4.52 -18.58
N ASN A 52 10.36 -5.43 -19.27
CA ASN A 52 11.30 -5.13 -20.36
C ASN A 52 12.34 -4.07 -19.96
N ILE A 53 12.99 -4.29 -18.82
CA ILE A 53 14.06 -3.41 -18.34
C ILE A 53 15.39 -3.88 -18.97
N LEU A 54 16.04 -2.97 -19.70
CA LEU A 54 17.39 -3.19 -20.21
C LEU A 54 18.41 -2.99 -19.09
N ALA A 55 19.20 -4.02 -18.80
CA ALA A 55 20.25 -3.96 -17.79
C ALA A 55 21.50 -4.73 -18.21
N ALA A 56 22.60 -4.51 -17.49
CA ALA A 56 23.85 -5.21 -17.73
C ALA A 56 23.68 -6.72 -17.58
N TRP A 57 24.33 -7.48 -18.46
CA TRP A 57 24.24 -8.93 -18.52
C TRP A 57 25.62 -9.54 -18.73
N SER A 58 25.83 -10.71 -18.14
CA SER A 58 27.11 -11.42 -18.30
C SER A 58 27.22 -12.00 -19.72
N PRO A 59 28.30 -11.74 -20.47
CA PRO A 59 28.50 -12.32 -21.79
C PRO A 59 28.73 -13.84 -21.74
N LYS A 60 28.93 -14.41 -20.54
CA LYS A 60 29.05 -15.86 -20.31
C LYS A 60 27.70 -16.56 -20.10
N SER A 61 26.62 -15.81 -19.93
CA SER A 61 25.27 -16.34 -19.73
C SER A 61 24.42 -16.06 -20.97
N PRO A 62 23.71 -17.06 -21.53
CA PRO A 62 22.87 -16.81 -22.69
C PRO A 62 21.67 -15.92 -22.32
N PRO A 63 21.25 -14.98 -23.20
CA PRO A 63 20.17 -14.03 -22.91
C PRO A 63 18.82 -14.68 -22.60
N SER A 64 18.50 -15.81 -23.24
CA SER A 64 17.21 -16.51 -23.00
C SER A 64 17.24 -17.49 -21.83
N LEU A 65 18.40 -17.67 -21.17
CA LEU A 65 18.65 -18.71 -20.16
C LEU A 65 18.41 -20.15 -20.65
N LEU A 66 18.16 -20.36 -21.95
CA LEU A 66 17.99 -21.69 -22.54
C LEU A 66 19.35 -22.29 -22.92
N PRO A 67 19.59 -23.59 -22.67
CA PRO A 67 20.86 -24.25 -23.01
C PRO A 67 21.21 -24.23 -24.50
N ILE A 68 20.22 -24.08 -25.38
CA ILE A 68 20.40 -24.05 -26.83
C ILE A 68 20.82 -22.67 -27.35
N ASP A 69 20.58 -21.61 -26.57
CA ASP A 69 20.93 -20.25 -26.96
C ASP A 69 22.42 -20.03 -26.75
N ARG A 70 23.13 -19.74 -27.85
CA ARG A 70 24.58 -19.50 -27.86
C ARG A 70 24.94 -18.02 -28.00
N ARG A 71 23.95 -17.12 -27.98
CA ARG A 71 24.18 -15.68 -28.09
C ARG A 71 24.90 -15.18 -26.85
N SER A 72 25.69 -14.12 -27.04
CA SER A 72 26.40 -13.41 -25.98
C SER A 72 26.09 -11.92 -26.11
N THR A 73 25.76 -11.27 -25.00
CA THR A 73 25.43 -9.85 -24.95
C THR A 73 25.91 -9.25 -23.64
N ASN A 74 26.23 -7.95 -23.66
CA ASN A 74 26.54 -7.17 -22.46
C ASN A 74 25.28 -6.56 -21.83
N TRP A 75 24.14 -6.61 -22.53
CA TRP A 75 22.87 -6.03 -22.10
C TRP A 75 21.72 -6.95 -22.45
N ASN A 76 20.79 -7.15 -21.51
CA ASN A 76 19.62 -7.99 -21.71
C ASN A 76 18.35 -7.29 -21.23
N PHE A 77 17.23 -7.60 -21.87
CA PHE A 77 15.91 -7.19 -21.40
C PHE A 77 15.35 -8.26 -20.48
N GLU A 78 15.00 -7.86 -19.27
CA GLU A 78 14.40 -8.76 -18.27
C GLU A 78 13.12 -8.15 -17.69
N SER A 79 12.25 -9.02 -17.19
CA SER A 79 10.99 -8.63 -16.56
C SER A 79 10.83 -9.32 -15.21
N GLY A 80 10.39 -8.56 -14.21
CA GLY A 80 10.18 -9.06 -12.87
C GLY A 80 10.08 -7.94 -11.85
N THR A 81 9.48 -8.25 -10.70
CA THR A 81 9.57 -7.37 -9.52
C THR A 81 11.02 -7.22 -9.04
N SER A 82 11.89 -8.19 -9.37
CA SER A 82 13.35 -8.11 -9.27
C SER A 82 13.96 -6.95 -10.06
N MET A 83 13.30 -6.47 -11.14
CA MET A 83 13.71 -5.30 -11.91
C MET A 83 13.08 -4.01 -11.38
N SER A 84 11.88 -4.07 -10.79
CA SER A 84 11.27 -2.94 -10.08
C SER A 84 12.02 -2.56 -8.81
N CYS A 85 12.47 -3.55 -8.02
CA CYS A 85 13.17 -3.34 -6.76
C CYS A 85 14.41 -2.41 -6.89
N PRO A 86 15.36 -2.62 -7.81
CA PRO A 86 16.53 -1.75 -7.94
C PRO A 86 16.20 -0.32 -8.37
N HIS A 87 15.11 -0.09 -9.11
CA HIS A 87 14.64 1.28 -9.39
C HIS A 87 14.27 2.00 -8.08
N VAL A 88 13.48 1.36 -7.23
CA VAL A 88 13.11 1.93 -5.92
C VAL A 88 14.36 2.11 -5.04
N SER A 89 15.28 1.15 -5.01
CA SER A 89 16.55 1.26 -4.29
C SER A 89 17.40 2.45 -4.76
N GLY A 90 17.46 2.70 -6.06
CA GLY A 90 18.13 3.88 -6.62
C GLY A 90 17.48 5.19 -6.17
N ILE A 91 16.15 5.26 -6.20
CA ILE A 91 15.40 6.43 -5.71
C ILE A 91 15.66 6.64 -4.21
N VAL A 92 15.61 5.58 -3.41
CA VAL A 92 15.94 5.63 -1.96
C VAL A 92 17.34 6.18 -1.73
N ALA A 93 18.34 5.77 -2.51
CA ALA A 93 19.71 6.29 -2.41
C ALA A 93 19.77 7.80 -2.70
N LEU A 94 19.07 8.26 -3.73
CA LEU A 94 18.97 9.69 -4.06
C LEU A 94 18.27 10.49 -2.96
N LEU A 95 17.15 9.98 -2.43
CA LEU A 95 16.43 10.60 -1.32
C LEU A 95 17.29 10.66 -0.05
N ARG A 96 18.05 9.60 0.25
CA ARG A 96 18.98 9.58 1.38
C ARG A 96 20.14 10.55 1.18
N SER A 97 20.59 10.78 -0.05
CA SER A 97 21.61 11.79 -0.35
C SER A 97 21.06 13.21 -0.21
N ALA A 98 19.82 13.46 -0.62
CA ALA A 98 19.17 14.76 -0.49
C ALA A 98 18.77 15.06 0.97
N HIS A 99 18.40 14.02 1.73
CA HIS A 99 17.94 14.09 3.11
C HIS A 99 18.72 13.11 4.02
N PRO A 100 19.99 13.42 4.36
CA PRO A 100 20.85 12.51 5.13
C PRO A 100 20.35 12.13 6.53
N ASN A 101 19.41 12.90 7.07
CA ASN A 101 18.86 12.71 8.42
C ASN A 101 17.52 11.97 8.43
N TRP A 102 16.89 11.70 7.28
CA TRP A 102 15.60 11.01 7.24
C TRP A 102 15.73 9.55 7.63
N SER A 103 14.87 9.08 8.53
CA SER A 103 14.79 7.66 8.84
C SER A 103 14.39 6.84 7.60
N PRO A 104 14.64 5.51 7.59
CA PRO A 104 14.09 4.63 6.56
C PRO A 104 12.56 4.74 6.43
N ALA A 105 11.85 4.96 7.55
CA ALA A 105 10.41 5.15 7.55
C ALA A 105 9.98 6.47 6.89
N ALA A 106 10.70 7.57 7.13
CA ALA A 106 10.46 8.85 6.49
C ALA A 106 10.67 8.77 4.96
N ILE A 107 11.73 8.09 4.50
CA ILE A 107 11.97 7.87 3.06
C ILE A 107 10.85 7.02 2.45
N LYS A 108 10.45 5.94 3.12
CA LYS A 108 9.32 5.10 2.69
C LYS A 108 8.02 5.92 2.64
N SER A 109 7.77 6.75 3.64
CA SER A 109 6.62 7.64 3.66
C SER A 109 6.63 8.57 2.46
N ALA A 110 7.75 9.24 2.19
CA ALA A 110 7.86 10.15 1.06
C ALA A 110 7.56 9.45 -0.28
N LEU A 111 8.06 8.22 -0.47
CA LEU A 111 7.77 7.42 -1.66
C LEU A 111 6.29 7.06 -1.79
N MET A 112 5.65 6.64 -0.69
CA MET A 112 4.25 6.23 -0.71
C MET A 112 3.31 7.42 -0.90
N THR A 113 3.49 8.49 -0.11
CA THR A 113 2.52 9.58 -0.06
C THR A 113 2.54 10.50 -1.27
N THR A 114 3.59 10.40 -2.09
CA THR A 114 3.77 11.18 -3.33
C THR A 114 3.61 10.34 -4.59
N ALA A 115 3.34 9.04 -4.45
CA ALA A 115 3.10 8.15 -5.58
C ALA A 115 1.83 8.56 -6.35
N TYR A 116 1.83 8.28 -7.65
CA TYR A 116 0.69 8.59 -8.52
C TYR A 116 -0.09 7.33 -8.88
N THR A 117 -1.39 7.48 -9.09
CA THR A 117 -2.33 6.36 -9.33
C THR A 117 -2.98 6.40 -10.71
N ARG A 118 -2.59 7.38 -11.55
CA ARG A 118 -3.10 7.58 -12.91
C ARG A 118 -2.05 7.24 -13.96
N ASP A 119 -2.49 6.74 -15.11
CA ASP A 119 -1.63 6.47 -16.24
C ASP A 119 -1.45 7.71 -17.15
N THR A 120 -0.72 7.55 -18.25
CA THR A 120 -0.48 8.57 -19.28
C THR A 120 -1.75 9.12 -19.94
N SER A 121 -2.86 8.38 -19.90
CA SER A 121 -4.18 8.83 -20.38
C SER A 121 -4.97 9.60 -19.32
N LEU A 122 -4.39 9.78 -18.12
CA LEU A 122 -5.01 10.38 -16.93
C LEU A 122 -6.16 9.54 -16.34
N ASP A 123 -6.33 8.30 -16.78
CA ASP A 123 -7.25 7.34 -16.19
C ASP A 123 -6.53 6.51 -15.10
N HIS A 124 -7.27 5.66 -14.39
CA HIS A 124 -6.72 4.74 -13.42
C HIS A 124 -5.76 3.76 -14.10
N ILE A 125 -4.61 3.52 -13.45
CA ILE A 125 -3.68 2.47 -13.85
C ILE A 125 -4.44 1.14 -13.95
N LEU A 126 -4.11 0.32 -14.96
CA LEU A 126 -4.78 -0.95 -15.19
C LEU A 126 -4.00 -2.14 -14.62
N ALA A 127 -4.74 -3.16 -14.19
CA ALA A 127 -4.19 -4.45 -13.80
C ALA A 127 -3.93 -5.29 -15.05
N GLY A 128 -2.67 -5.40 -15.48
CA GLY A 128 -2.28 -6.13 -16.67
C GLY A 128 -2.74 -7.60 -16.66
N GLY A 129 -3.10 -8.09 -17.85
CA GLY A 129 -3.84 -9.35 -18.01
C GLY A 129 -5.36 -9.20 -17.80
N THR A 130 -5.84 -8.02 -17.36
CA THR A 130 -7.25 -7.65 -17.28
C THR A 130 -7.47 -6.23 -17.79
N LEU A 131 -8.72 -5.83 -18.01
CA LEU A 131 -9.11 -4.44 -18.32
C LEU A 131 -9.68 -3.72 -17.07
N LYS A 132 -9.32 -4.18 -15.87
CA LYS A 132 -9.82 -3.62 -14.62
C LYS A 132 -8.86 -2.54 -14.09
N PRO A 133 -9.39 -1.43 -13.56
CA PRO A 133 -8.60 -0.50 -12.74
C PRO A 133 -7.93 -1.23 -11.59
N VAL A 134 -6.72 -0.81 -11.25
CA VAL A 134 -6.00 -1.33 -10.08
C VAL A 134 -6.61 -0.83 -8.79
N ASP A 135 -6.44 -1.61 -7.74
CA ASP A 135 -6.67 -1.19 -6.36
C ASP A 135 -5.34 -1.15 -5.57
N PRO A 136 -5.34 -0.63 -4.32
CA PRO A 136 -4.13 -0.58 -3.50
C PRO A 136 -3.44 -1.93 -3.26
N PHE A 137 -4.12 -3.08 -3.36
CA PHE A 137 -3.46 -4.39 -3.26
C PHE A 137 -2.66 -4.75 -4.52
N ASP A 138 -2.82 -4.01 -5.61
CA ASP A 138 -2.05 -4.18 -6.84
C ASP A 138 -0.82 -3.27 -6.91
N ILE A 139 -0.97 -2.02 -6.47
CA ILE A 139 0.04 -0.95 -6.64
C ILE A 139 0.53 -0.32 -5.33
N GLY A 140 -0.02 -0.71 -4.19
CA GLY A 140 0.21 -0.05 -2.93
C GLY A 140 -0.36 1.37 -2.94
N ALA A 141 0.48 2.35 -2.60
CA ALA A 141 0.11 3.76 -2.67
C ALA A 141 0.13 4.34 -4.10
N GLY A 142 0.76 3.65 -5.07
CA GLY A 142 0.87 4.14 -6.44
C GLY A 142 2.17 3.78 -7.13
N HIS A 143 2.37 4.34 -8.31
CA HIS A 143 3.65 4.32 -9.02
C HIS A 143 4.58 5.41 -8.49
N VAL A 144 5.85 5.07 -8.29
CA VAL A 144 6.83 5.97 -7.70
C VAL A 144 6.98 7.28 -8.49
N CYS A 145 7.06 8.40 -7.78
CA CYS A 145 7.34 9.72 -8.34
C CYS A 145 8.58 10.34 -7.66
N PRO A 146 9.80 10.12 -8.19
CA PRO A 146 11.03 10.55 -7.50
C PRO A 146 11.10 12.05 -7.23
N LEU A 147 10.62 12.87 -8.18
CA LEU A 147 10.64 14.33 -8.07
C LEU A 147 9.69 14.84 -7.00
N SER A 148 8.50 14.25 -6.86
CA SER A 148 7.59 14.62 -5.77
C SER A 148 8.08 14.10 -4.42
N ALA A 149 8.73 12.92 -4.39
CA ALA A 149 9.22 12.32 -3.16
C ALA A 149 10.40 13.08 -2.51
N ILE A 150 11.11 13.94 -3.26
CA ILE A 150 12.19 14.75 -2.70
C ILE A 150 11.67 15.84 -1.76
N ASP A 151 10.46 16.34 -1.98
CA ASP A 151 9.81 17.32 -1.11
C ASP A 151 8.35 16.93 -0.90
N PRO A 152 8.09 15.96 0.00
CA PRO A 152 6.74 15.45 0.23
C PRO A 152 5.90 16.39 1.10
N GLY A 153 6.49 17.46 1.67
CA GLY A 153 5.86 18.31 2.69
C GLY A 153 5.77 17.63 4.07
N LEU A 154 5.04 16.50 4.17
CA LEU A 154 4.89 15.74 5.41
C LEU A 154 5.32 14.28 5.26
N VAL A 155 5.79 13.68 6.35
CA VAL A 155 6.11 12.25 6.43
C VAL A 155 5.51 11.60 7.68
N TYR A 156 5.11 10.33 7.54
CA TYR A 156 4.86 9.42 8.64
C TYR A 156 6.20 8.82 9.07
N ASP A 157 6.74 9.34 10.18
CA ASP A 157 8.01 8.88 10.75
C ASP A 157 7.76 7.86 11.87
N MET A 158 8.69 6.93 12.05
CA MET A 158 8.68 5.92 13.11
C MET A 158 10.09 5.36 13.29
N ASP A 159 10.37 4.82 14.48
CA ASP A 159 11.68 4.32 14.85
C ASP A 159 11.70 2.80 15.04
N GLY A 160 12.86 2.27 15.46
CA GLY A 160 13.03 0.83 15.70
C GLY A 160 12.11 0.28 16.80
N ARG A 161 11.72 1.11 17.77
CA ARG A 161 10.85 0.73 18.88
C ARG A 161 9.43 0.47 18.40
N ASP A 162 8.93 1.26 17.45
CA ASP A 162 7.61 1.05 16.83
C ASP A 162 7.53 -0.32 16.15
N TYR A 163 8.59 -0.75 15.44
CA TYR A 163 8.63 -2.08 14.83
C TYR A 163 8.70 -3.22 15.86
N VAL A 164 9.36 -3.02 17.01
CA VAL A 164 9.32 -3.99 18.11
C VAL A 164 7.89 -4.15 18.62
N LEU A 165 7.19 -3.03 18.88
CA LEU A 165 5.80 -3.06 19.34
C LEU A 165 4.88 -3.73 18.30
N PHE A 166 5.16 -3.51 17.02
CA PHE A 166 4.51 -4.22 15.92
C PHE A 166 4.69 -5.73 16.01
N LEU A 167 5.93 -6.20 16.16
CA LEU A 167 6.18 -7.64 16.31
C LEU A 167 5.53 -8.21 17.57
N CYS A 168 5.51 -7.46 18.68
CA CYS A 168 4.78 -7.85 19.89
C CYS A 168 3.27 -8.03 19.60
N SER A 169 2.65 -7.12 18.85
CA SER A 169 1.23 -7.20 18.50
C SER A 169 0.87 -8.37 17.58
N LEU A 170 1.85 -8.91 16.84
CA LEU A 170 1.71 -10.13 16.05
C LEU A 170 1.88 -11.42 16.88
N GLY A 171 2.19 -11.31 18.17
CA GLY A 171 2.39 -12.44 19.07
C GLY A 171 3.82 -13.00 19.11
N TYR A 172 4.81 -12.29 18.56
CA TYR A 172 6.21 -12.68 18.72
C TYR A 172 6.68 -12.47 20.16
N THR A 173 7.43 -13.45 20.67
CA THR A 173 8.04 -13.39 22.01
C THR A 173 9.28 -12.50 22.01
N GLN A 174 9.61 -11.91 23.16
CA GLN A 174 10.80 -11.06 23.31
C GLN A 174 12.10 -11.74 22.83
N PRO A 175 12.38 -13.04 23.10
CA PRO A 175 13.56 -13.72 22.56
C PRO A 175 13.57 -13.80 21.02
N GLN A 176 12.41 -14.05 20.39
CA GLN A 176 12.30 -14.08 18.93
C GLN A 176 12.57 -12.69 18.34
N ILE A 177 11.98 -11.65 18.91
CA ILE A 177 12.20 -10.27 18.48
C ILE A 177 13.67 -9.90 18.65
N LYS A 178 14.28 -10.23 19.80
CA LYS A 178 15.71 -10.00 20.06
C LYS A 178 16.57 -10.64 18.98
N ALA A 179 16.26 -11.87 18.57
CA ALA A 179 16.99 -12.55 17.50
C ALA A 179 16.84 -11.86 16.13
N MET A 180 15.71 -11.20 15.85
CA MET A 180 15.47 -10.46 14.61
C MET A 180 16.18 -9.10 14.56
N VAL A 181 16.32 -8.41 15.70
CA VAL A 181 16.89 -7.05 15.74
C VAL A 181 18.41 -7.01 15.99
N MET A 182 19.05 -8.15 16.28
CA MET A 182 20.52 -8.20 16.40
C MET A 182 21.18 -8.02 15.03
N PRO A 183 22.24 -7.18 14.91
CA PRO A 183 23.19 -6.80 15.95
C PRO A 183 22.96 -5.39 16.54
N SER A 184 21.72 -4.91 16.69
CA SER A 184 21.44 -3.60 17.31
C SER A 184 21.11 -3.75 18.81
N PRO A 185 22.10 -3.85 19.73
CA PRO A 185 21.88 -4.10 21.15
C PRO A 185 21.17 -2.97 21.91
N SER A 186 20.98 -1.80 21.28
CA SER A 186 20.40 -0.61 21.91
C SER A 186 18.87 -0.51 21.80
N ILE A 187 18.21 -1.36 21.01
CA ILE A 187 16.75 -1.28 20.85
C ILE A 187 16.05 -2.02 22.00
N ASP A 188 15.17 -1.31 22.70
CA ASP A 188 14.32 -1.91 23.74
C ASP A 188 13.32 -2.90 23.12
N THR A 189 13.46 -4.18 23.49
CA THR A 189 12.64 -5.29 22.97
C THR A 189 11.43 -5.63 23.84
N ARG A 190 11.14 -4.86 24.89
CA ARG A 190 10.01 -5.15 25.80
C ARG A 190 8.67 -4.91 25.11
N CYS A 191 7.69 -5.75 25.38
CA CYS A 191 6.32 -5.56 24.88
C CYS A 191 5.48 -4.72 25.85
N VAL A 192 4.39 -4.13 25.34
CA VAL A 192 3.41 -3.34 26.11
C VAL A 192 2.01 -3.84 25.77
N ASP A 193 1.14 -4.01 26.77
CA ASP A 193 -0.13 -4.74 26.65
C ASP A 193 -1.25 -4.02 25.87
N ARG A 194 -0.99 -2.85 25.27
CA ARG A 194 -2.02 -2.00 24.64
C ARG A 194 -1.73 -1.56 23.21
N TRP A 195 -0.64 -2.04 22.61
CA TRP A 195 -0.25 -1.64 21.26
C TRP A 195 -0.80 -2.64 20.24
N THR A 196 -1.53 -2.14 19.25
CA THR A 196 -2.15 -2.92 18.17
C THR A 196 -1.44 -2.65 16.84
N VAL A 197 -1.59 -3.55 15.87
CA VAL A 197 -1.03 -3.35 14.52
C VAL A 197 -1.43 -2.00 13.92
N SER A 198 -2.66 -1.57 14.19
CA SER A 198 -3.22 -0.30 13.72
C SER A 198 -2.53 0.94 14.31
N ASP A 199 -1.79 0.81 15.41
CA ASP A 199 -1.04 1.90 16.05
C ASP A 199 0.31 2.17 15.36
N LEU A 200 0.74 1.29 14.45
CA LEU A 200 1.91 1.57 13.61
C LEU A 200 1.65 2.86 12.81
N ASN A 201 2.59 3.81 12.87
CA ASN A 201 2.49 5.08 12.16
C ASN A 201 2.79 4.92 10.66
N TYR A 202 2.02 4.06 10.00
CA TYR A 202 2.22 3.64 8.62
C TYR A 202 1.51 4.60 7.64
N PRO A 203 2.08 4.89 6.44
CA PRO A 203 1.48 5.75 5.40
C PRO A 203 0.23 5.18 4.70
N ALA A 204 -0.46 4.24 5.32
CA ALA A 204 -1.73 3.69 4.87
C ALA A 204 -2.53 3.22 6.09
N ILE A 205 -3.85 3.14 5.93
CA ILE A 205 -4.76 2.63 6.96
C ILE A 205 -5.49 1.44 6.36
N VAL A 206 -5.29 0.27 6.95
CA VAL A 206 -6.03 -0.94 6.59
C VAL A 206 -6.81 -1.42 7.79
N VAL A 207 -8.10 -1.67 7.61
CA VAL A 207 -8.95 -2.34 8.59
C VAL A 207 -9.51 -3.60 7.94
N SER A 208 -8.86 -4.73 8.18
CA SER A 208 -9.15 -6.00 7.52
C SER A 208 -10.42 -6.72 8.02
N ASP A 209 -10.92 -6.33 9.20
CA ASP A 209 -12.16 -6.84 9.80
C ASP A 209 -12.93 -5.73 10.55
N LEU A 210 -13.63 -4.85 9.82
CA LEU A 210 -14.46 -3.81 10.41
C LEU A 210 -15.83 -4.39 10.80
N ARG A 211 -16.04 -4.60 12.10
CA ARG A 211 -17.32 -5.04 12.69
C ARG A 211 -18.09 -3.92 13.39
N SER A 212 -17.37 -2.96 13.92
CA SER A 212 -17.88 -1.78 14.62
C SER A 212 -16.97 -0.59 14.32
N THR A 213 -17.35 0.60 14.79
CA THR A 213 -16.53 1.79 14.62
C THR A 213 -15.15 1.62 15.24
N VAL A 214 -14.10 1.88 14.45
CA VAL A 214 -12.70 1.85 14.87
C VAL A 214 -12.10 3.23 14.70
N SER A 215 -11.26 3.66 15.63
CA SER A 215 -10.47 4.89 15.51
C SER A 215 -8.99 4.55 15.56
N VAL A 216 -8.23 5.08 14.60
CA VAL A 216 -6.77 4.91 14.52
C VAL A 216 -6.09 6.27 14.56
N SER A 217 -4.93 6.34 15.20
CA SER A 217 -4.14 7.56 15.28
C SER A 217 -2.97 7.51 14.30
N ARG A 218 -2.60 8.66 13.76
CA ARG A 218 -1.37 8.84 12.98
C ARG A 218 -0.71 10.15 13.36
N THR A 219 0.61 10.21 13.22
CA THR A 219 1.42 11.41 13.48
C THR A 219 2.21 11.76 12.23
N LEU A 220 2.05 13.00 11.76
CA LEU A 220 2.78 13.54 10.63
C LEU A 220 3.82 14.54 11.09
N ARG A 221 5.04 14.37 10.59
CA ARG A 221 6.15 15.30 10.79
C ARG A 221 6.31 16.18 9.56
N ASN A 222 6.40 17.50 9.77
CA ASN A 222 6.73 18.44 8.70
C ASN A 222 8.21 18.31 8.33
N VAL A 223 8.47 18.10 7.03
CA VAL A 223 9.80 18.05 6.41
C VAL A 223 9.97 19.10 5.32
N GLY A 224 8.91 19.85 4.98
CA GLY A 224 8.95 20.92 4.00
C GLY A 224 9.74 22.13 4.51
N GLN A 225 10.10 23.02 3.59
CA GLN A 225 10.86 24.23 3.90
C GLN A 225 10.06 25.26 4.72
N ALA A 226 8.74 25.27 4.56
CA ALA A 226 7.86 26.20 5.26
C ALA A 226 7.71 25.80 6.74
N VAL A 227 8.20 26.66 7.62
CA VAL A 227 8.19 26.43 9.07
C VAL A 227 6.82 26.68 9.69
N SER A 228 6.04 27.60 9.11
CA SER A 228 4.64 27.88 9.50
C SER A 228 3.74 27.60 8.32
N VAL A 229 3.01 26.49 8.40
CA VAL A 229 2.17 25.98 7.32
C VAL A 229 0.99 25.23 7.92
N TYR A 230 -0.14 25.23 7.21
CA TYR A 230 -1.29 24.41 7.55
C TYR A 230 -1.63 23.46 6.41
N PHE A 231 -2.09 22.27 6.75
CA PHE A 231 -2.55 21.27 5.82
C PHE A 231 -4.04 20.99 6.07
N LEU A 232 -4.82 20.99 5.00
CA LEU A 232 -6.25 20.68 5.01
C LEU A 232 -6.47 19.22 4.60
N ALA A 233 -7.34 18.52 5.32
CA ALA A 233 -7.72 17.14 4.98
C ALA A 233 -8.85 17.10 3.94
N SER A 234 -8.66 16.31 2.89
CA SER A 234 -9.73 15.81 2.03
C SER A 234 -9.78 14.28 2.10
N ILE A 235 -10.97 13.70 1.87
CA ILE A 235 -11.22 12.27 2.05
C ILE A 235 -12.01 11.77 0.86
N VAL A 236 -11.58 10.65 0.30
CA VAL A 236 -12.37 9.79 -0.59
C VAL A 236 -12.77 8.58 0.25
N GLU A 237 -14.07 8.44 0.52
CA GLU A 237 -14.56 7.37 1.39
C GLU A 237 -14.59 6.01 0.68
N PRO A 238 -14.14 4.92 1.33
CA PRO A 238 -14.36 3.56 0.83
C PRO A 238 -15.84 3.23 0.68
N GLU A 239 -16.20 2.41 -0.30
CA GLU A 239 -17.59 2.01 -0.53
C GLU A 239 -18.21 1.38 0.74
N GLY A 240 -19.33 1.94 1.19
CA GLY A 240 -20.10 1.40 2.33
C GLY A 240 -19.56 1.77 3.71
N VAL A 241 -18.56 2.65 3.77
CA VAL A 241 -17.87 3.05 5.00
C VAL A 241 -17.85 4.57 5.12
N ARG A 242 -18.08 5.09 6.34
CA ARG A 242 -17.88 6.51 6.67
C ARG A 242 -16.50 6.69 7.27
N VAL A 243 -15.77 7.69 6.79
CA VAL A 243 -14.43 8.03 7.29
C VAL A 243 -14.40 9.48 7.75
N THR A 244 -14.12 9.68 9.03
CA THR A 244 -13.96 11.02 9.61
C THR A 244 -12.53 11.22 10.10
N VAL A 245 -12.00 12.42 9.88
CA VAL A 245 -10.64 12.82 10.29
C VAL A 245 -10.74 14.00 11.25
N TRP A 246 -10.06 13.91 12.39
CA TRP A 246 -9.99 14.98 13.38
C TRP A 246 -8.57 15.15 13.93
N PRO A 247 -8.03 16.39 13.99
CA PRO A 247 -8.60 17.63 13.43
C PRO A 247 -8.63 17.61 11.89
N ARG A 248 -9.43 18.48 11.27
CA ARG A 248 -9.48 18.63 9.78
C ARG A 248 -8.36 19.51 9.22
N VAL A 249 -7.62 20.17 10.11
CA VAL A 249 -6.50 21.05 9.78
C VAL A 249 -5.33 20.68 10.70
N LEU A 250 -4.17 20.42 10.11
CA LEU A 250 -2.90 20.29 10.85
C LEU A 250 -2.14 21.59 10.73
N VAL A 251 -1.69 22.12 11.86
CA VAL A 251 -0.95 23.38 11.92
C VAL A 251 0.45 23.11 12.44
N TYR A 252 1.43 23.54 11.67
CA TYR A 252 2.85 23.44 11.99
C TYR A 252 3.43 24.82 12.25
N THR A 253 4.35 24.89 13.21
CA THR A 253 5.08 26.11 13.57
C THR A 253 6.53 25.74 13.89
N HIS A 254 7.39 26.75 14.11
CA HIS A 254 8.78 26.54 14.50
C HIS A 254 8.96 25.65 15.75
N HIS A 255 8.01 25.72 16.70
CA HIS A 255 8.06 24.93 17.93
C HIS A 255 7.26 23.63 17.84
N ARG A 256 6.50 23.43 16.77
CA ARG A 256 5.63 22.28 16.56
C ARG A 256 5.78 21.75 15.13
N ASN A 257 6.73 20.84 14.96
CA ASN A 257 6.98 20.14 13.70
C ASN A 257 6.25 18.79 13.58
N HIS A 258 5.51 18.37 14.60
CA HIS A 258 4.67 17.16 14.59
C HIS A 258 3.21 17.50 14.89
N ALA A 259 2.30 16.83 14.19
CA ALA A 259 0.88 16.91 14.45
C ALA A 259 0.24 15.52 14.31
N SER A 260 -0.57 15.15 15.30
CA SER A 260 -1.31 13.89 15.29
C SER A 260 -2.76 14.14 14.89
N PHE A 261 -3.35 13.14 14.24
CA PHE A 261 -4.76 13.12 13.88
C PHE A 261 -5.34 11.72 14.08
N TYR A 262 -6.65 11.70 14.25
CA TYR A 262 -7.43 10.48 14.40
C TYR A 262 -8.27 10.28 13.15
N VAL A 263 -8.34 9.03 12.70
CA VAL A 263 -9.20 8.57 11.61
C VAL A 263 -10.20 7.60 12.21
N THR A 264 -11.46 7.97 12.19
CA THR A 264 -12.55 7.11 12.64
C THR A 264 -13.26 6.52 11.42
N VAL A 265 -13.36 5.20 11.41
CA VAL A 265 -13.92 4.39 10.33
C VAL A 265 -15.16 3.68 10.87
N ALA A 266 -16.31 3.91 10.25
CA ALA A 266 -17.59 3.34 10.68
C ALA A 266 -18.33 2.65 9.53
N PRO A 267 -18.85 1.42 9.72
CA PRO A 267 -19.65 0.76 8.69
C PRO A 267 -21.00 1.48 8.52
N VAL A 268 -21.37 1.79 7.28
CA VAL A 268 -22.66 2.42 6.94
C VAL A 268 -23.58 1.44 6.22
N LYS A 269 -23.00 0.54 5.43
CA LYS A 269 -23.73 -0.52 4.73
C LYS A 269 -23.27 -1.88 5.22
N ARG A 270 -24.24 -2.76 5.44
CA ARG A 270 -23.94 -4.16 5.74
C ARG A 270 -23.21 -4.82 4.57
N SER A 271 -22.13 -5.54 4.87
CA SER A 271 -21.34 -6.22 3.85
C SER A 271 -20.82 -7.56 4.37
N ARG A 272 -20.67 -8.52 3.44
CA ARG A 272 -20.06 -9.84 3.69
C ARG A 272 -18.61 -9.85 3.21
N GLY A 273 -17.80 -8.90 3.68
CA GLY A 273 -16.34 -9.00 3.58
C GLY A 273 -15.71 -8.62 2.25
N ARG A 274 -16.33 -7.69 1.50
CA ARG A 274 -15.65 -7.02 0.38
C ARG A 274 -14.79 -5.86 0.90
N TYR A 275 -13.62 -5.69 0.31
CA TYR A 275 -12.80 -4.50 0.54
C TYR A 275 -13.36 -3.31 -0.22
N GLY A 276 -13.51 -2.19 0.48
CA GLY A 276 -13.67 -0.87 -0.10
C GLY A 276 -12.34 -0.13 -0.05
N PHE A 277 -12.15 0.78 -1.01
CA PHE A 277 -10.93 1.56 -1.16
C PHE A 277 -11.24 3.05 -1.20
N GLY A 278 -10.46 3.80 -0.44
CA GLY A 278 -10.55 5.25 -0.31
C GLY A 278 -9.17 5.84 -0.05
N GLU A 279 -9.14 7.12 0.29
CA GLU A 279 -7.91 7.88 0.42
C GLU A 279 -8.10 9.05 1.39
N ILE A 280 -7.07 9.39 2.15
CA ILE A 280 -6.96 10.66 2.87
C ILE A 280 -5.84 11.45 2.22
N VAL A 281 -6.11 12.72 1.90
CA VAL A 281 -5.13 13.63 1.34
C VAL A 281 -4.99 14.84 2.24
N TRP A 282 -3.75 15.13 2.63
CA TRP A 282 -3.39 16.39 3.29
C TRP A 282 -2.75 17.32 2.27
N SER A 283 -3.26 18.54 2.13
CA SER A 283 -2.70 19.52 1.20
C SER A 283 -2.59 20.92 1.82
N ASP A 284 -1.49 21.58 1.53
CA ASP A 284 -1.23 23.01 1.80
C ASP A 284 -1.37 23.86 0.52
N GLY A 285 -1.86 23.26 -0.58
CA GLY A 285 -1.96 23.87 -1.92
C GLY A 285 -0.73 23.66 -2.82
N LEU A 286 0.42 23.28 -2.25
CA LEU A 286 1.65 22.96 -2.99
C LEU A 286 1.94 21.46 -2.96
N HIS A 287 1.90 20.89 -1.76
CA HIS A 287 2.10 19.48 -1.47
C HIS A 287 0.75 18.74 -1.40
N SER A 288 0.79 17.46 -1.71
CA SER A 288 -0.35 16.54 -1.60
C SER A 288 0.14 15.23 -1.00
N VAL A 289 -0.09 15.04 0.30
CA VAL A 289 0.33 13.87 1.06
C VAL A 289 -0.83 12.88 1.10
N LYS A 290 -0.74 11.83 0.29
CA LYS A 290 -1.82 10.86 0.07
C LYS A 290 -1.62 9.57 0.86
N SER A 291 -2.68 9.06 1.47
CA SER A 291 -2.65 7.82 2.23
C SER A 291 -3.85 6.95 1.89
N PRO A 292 -3.65 5.75 1.33
CA PRO A 292 -4.74 4.81 1.07
C PRO A 292 -5.49 4.41 2.35
N VAL A 293 -6.81 4.33 2.25
CA VAL A 293 -7.70 3.79 3.29
C VAL A 293 -8.41 2.57 2.73
N ILE A 294 -8.12 1.40 3.28
CA ILE A 294 -8.63 0.12 2.80
C ILE A 294 -9.41 -0.54 3.93
N VAL A 295 -10.66 -0.90 3.68
CA VAL A 295 -11.56 -1.37 4.73
C VAL A 295 -12.36 -2.56 4.24
N ARG A 296 -12.37 -3.65 5.00
CA ARG A 296 -13.26 -4.79 4.77
C ARG A 296 -14.33 -4.84 5.85
N VAL A 297 -15.56 -4.57 5.46
CA VAL A 297 -16.72 -4.58 6.35
C VAL A 297 -17.26 -6.00 6.53
N ASN A 298 -17.34 -6.46 7.79
CA ASN A 298 -17.88 -7.76 8.19
C ASN A 298 -18.87 -7.60 9.36
N ASP A 299 -19.89 -6.77 9.18
CA ASP A 299 -20.86 -6.37 10.22
C ASP A 299 -22.16 -7.22 10.21
N VAL A 300 -22.18 -8.32 9.45
CA VAL A 300 -23.29 -9.28 9.45
C VAL A 300 -23.09 -10.29 10.59
N VAL A 301 -23.93 -10.21 11.61
CA VAL A 301 -24.00 -11.19 12.71
C VAL A 301 -24.20 -12.60 12.12
N ARG A 302 -23.39 -13.58 12.52
CA ARG A 302 -23.63 -14.99 12.18
C ARG A 302 -24.99 -15.40 12.77
N HIS A 303 -25.90 -15.89 11.93
CA HIS A 303 -27.14 -16.53 12.37
C HIS A 303 -26.80 -17.78 13.20
N THR A 304 -26.60 -17.63 14.50
CA THR A 304 -26.56 -18.76 15.45
C THR A 304 -27.33 -18.49 16.75
N GLU A 305 -28.15 -17.43 16.83
CA GLU A 305 -29.00 -17.16 18.00
C GLU A 305 -30.42 -16.70 17.61
N VAL A 306 -31.12 -17.49 16.79
CA VAL A 306 -32.58 -17.29 16.55
C VAL A 306 -33.41 -18.54 16.88
N PHE A 307 -32.82 -19.59 17.46
CA PHE A 307 -33.56 -20.76 17.97
C PHE A 307 -33.56 -20.83 19.51
N ALA A 308 -33.92 -19.72 20.17
CA ALA A 308 -34.14 -19.71 21.63
C ALA A 308 -35.34 -18.86 22.05
N SER A 309 -36.32 -18.65 21.17
CA SER A 309 -37.56 -17.93 21.52
C SER A 309 -38.85 -18.58 21.01
N SER A 310 -38.82 -19.87 20.62
CA SER A 310 -40.03 -20.58 20.14
C SER A 310 -40.36 -21.86 20.93
N LEU A 311 -39.94 -21.96 22.20
CA LEU A 311 -40.26 -23.11 23.06
C LEU A 311 -40.88 -22.76 24.42
N ASN A 312 -41.30 -21.51 24.65
CA ASN A 312 -41.98 -21.10 25.90
C ASN A 312 -43.34 -20.44 25.66
N GLN A 313 -44.13 -20.96 24.72
CA GLN A 313 -45.48 -20.47 24.51
C GLN A 313 -46.41 -21.55 23.97
N GLU A 314 -46.50 -22.67 24.68
CA GLU A 314 -47.62 -23.62 24.56
C GLU A 314 -47.65 -24.43 25.86
N ASN A 315 -48.46 -23.97 26.80
CA ASN A 315 -49.13 -24.70 27.88
C ASN A 315 -49.47 -23.70 28.97
N ASN A 316 -50.51 -22.92 28.74
CA ASN A 316 -51.44 -22.49 29.77
C ASN A 316 -52.76 -22.10 29.08
N ASP A 317 -53.81 -22.75 29.56
CA ASP A 317 -55.19 -22.31 29.66
C ASP A 317 -56.24 -22.79 28.63
N GLU A 318 -57.36 -23.24 29.23
CA GLU A 318 -58.75 -23.51 28.76
C GLU A 318 -59.04 -24.95 28.31
N GLU A 319 -59.77 -25.83 29.03
CA GLU A 319 -60.89 -25.70 29.99
C GLU A 319 -61.99 -24.71 29.52
N ASP A 320 -62.92 -25.19 28.69
CA ASP A 320 -64.37 -25.25 28.97
C ASP A 320 -65.19 -25.56 27.69
N GLU A 321 -66.21 -26.41 27.88
CA GLU A 321 -67.36 -26.82 27.02
C GLU A 321 -67.15 -27.66 25.74
#